data_AF-A0A832K2B0-F1
#
_entry.id   AF-A0A832K2B0-F1
#
_cell.length_a   1.000
_cell.length_b   1.000
_cell.length_c   1.000
_cell.angle_alpha   90.00
_cell.angle_beta   90.00
_cell.angle_gamma   90.00
#
_symmetry.space_group_name_H-M   'P 1'
#
loop_
_entity.id
_entity.type
_entity.pdbx_description
1 polymer ?
#
loop_
_entity_poly.entity_id
_entity_poly.type
_entity_poly.pdbx_seq_one_letter_code
_entity_poly.pdbx_strand_id
1 'polypeptide(L)'
;MSEKVEKKRLAILKVLKAAGRPLPSSEICQELVAAGHEVSEAGSAEDPAAAAAEPHLVLTDLRLPGADGLAVLARLKAAQPRLPVIVMTAYGTIEAAVEAMKQGAADFLLKPFSLDHLSAVVAKALEVQALRAENESLRRELGARYRFASLIGHGEAMREIFATMERVAPTRATVLLAGERG
;
A
#
# COMPACT_ATOMS: atom_id res chain seq x y z
N MET A 1 -25.18 -6.93 21.97
CA MET A 1 -25.56 -6.07 20.81
C MET A 1 -24.48 -5.03 20.64
N SER A 2 -23.60 -5.28 19.67
CA SER A 2 -22.84 -4.33 18.85
C SER A 2 -22.21 -3.08 19.51
N GLU A 3 -21.13 -3.29 20.26
CA GLU A 3 -20.13 -2.25 20.55
C GLU A 3 -18.94 -2.34 19.57
N LYS A 4 -19.25 -2.75 18.33
CA LYS A 4 -18.31 -2.89 17.22
C LYS A 4 -18.58 -1.81 16.18
N VAL A 5 -18.76 -0.57 16.65
CA VAL A 5 -18.66 0.62 15.80
C VAL A 5 -17.19 0.74 15.43
N GLU A 6 -16.84 0.00 14.39
CA GLU A 6 -15.83 0.28 13.37
C GLU A 6 -15.07 1.58 13.66
N LYS A 7 -13.93 1.47 14.37
CA LYS A 7 -12.93 2.53 14.43
C LYS A 7 -12.51 2.79 12.99
N LYS A 8 -13.14 3.78 12.34
CA LYS A 8 -12.73 4.31 11.04
C LYS A 8 -11.25 4.66 11.19
N ARG A 9 -10.39 3.83 10.59
CA ARG A 9 -8.94 3.97 10.73
C ARG A 9 -8.59 5.27 10.00
N LEU A 10 -8.20 6.31 10.77
CA LEU A 10 -7.71 7.57 10.22
C LEU A 10 -6.55 7.25 9.29
N ALA A 11 -6.73 7.49 8.00
CA ALA A 11 -5.67 7.37 7.00
C ALA A 11 -5.10 8.75 6.74
N ILE A 12 -3.78 8.87 6.87
CA ILE A 12 -3.02 10.06 6.46
C ILE A 12 -2.91 10.03 4.94
N LEU A 13 -3.54 10.98 4.27
CA LEU A 13 -3.50 11.21 2.85
C LEU A 13 -2.63 12.41 2.53
N LYS A 14 -1.87 12.30 1.45
CA LYS A 14 -1.04 13.40 0.97
C LYS A 14 -1.44 13.81 -0.43
N VAL A 15 -1.76 15.09 -0.60
CA VAL A 15 -2.24 15.67 -1.86
C VAL A 15 -1.15 16.58 -2.42
N LEU A 16 -0.60 16.21 -3.56
CA LEU A 16 0.36 16.98 -4.35
C LEU A 16 -0.36 17.60 -5.54
N LYS A 17 -0.31 18.94 -5.66
CA LYS A 17 -1.08 19.67 -6.67
C LYS A 17 -0.25 20.74 -7.37
N ALA A 18 -0.66 21.10 -8.59
CA ALA A 18 -0.02 22.18 -9.32
C ALA A 18 -0.35 23.56 -8.75
N ALA A 19 0.59 24.51 -8.83
CA ALA A 19 0.31 25.93 -8.56
C ALA A 19 -0.27 26.61 -9.81
N GLY A 20 -1.54 27.02 -9.74
CA GLY A 20 -2.19 27.87 -10.76
C GLY A 20 -3.45 27.29 -11.39
N ARG A 21 -4.60 27.89 -11.01
CA ARG A 21 -6.01 27.66 -11.40
C ARG A 21 -6.76 26.48 -10.75
N PRO A 22 -8.06 26.66 -10.46
CA PRO A 22 -8.71 26.04 -9.32
C PRO A 22 -9.44 24.77 -9.74
N LEU A 23 -9.03 23.64 -9.19
CA LEU A 23 -9.99 23.02 -8.29
C LEU A 23 -9.85 23.80 -6.99
N PRO A 24 -10.92 24.13 -6.26
CA PRO A 24 -10.76 24.43 -4.85
C PRO A 24 -10.09 23.18 -4.28
N SER A 25 -8.77 23.20 -4.14
CA SER A 25 -8.01 22.15 -3.46
C SER A 25 -8.62 21.83 -2.11
N SER A 26 -9.32 22.83 -1.54
CA SER A 26 -10.20 22.71 -0.40
C SER A 26 -11.36 21.73 -0.59
N GLU A 27 -12.02 21.58 -1.74
CA GLU A 27 -13.13 20.61 -1.92
C GLU A 27 -12.63 19.17 -1.85
N ILE A 28 -11.53 18.83 -2.54
CA ILE A 28 -10.92 17.50 -2.42
C ILE A 28 -10.52 17.25 -0.97
N CYS A 29 -9.84 18.21 -0.34
CA CYS A 29 -9.41 18.04 1.04
C CYS A 29 -10.59 18.00 2.01
N GLN A 30 -11.64 18.80 1.80
CA GLN A 30 -12.86 18.81 2.61
C GLN A 30 -13.62 17.50 2.47
N GLU A 31 -13.76 16.97 1.26
CA GLU A 31 -14.39 15.68 1.00
C GLU A 31 -13.64 14.56 1.72
N LEU A 32 -12.31 14.53 1.60
CA LEU A 32 -11.48 13.52 2.24
C LEU A 32 -11.47 13.66 3.78
N VAL A 33 -11.47 14.89 4.29
CA VAL A 33 -11.60 15.16 5.73
C VAL A 33 -12.99 14.77 6.24
N ALA A 34 -14.05 15.06 5.49
CA ALA A 34 -15.43 14.65 5.80
C ALA A 34 -15.58 13.13 5.76
N ALA A 35 -14.84 12.46 4.87
CA ALA A 35 -14.70 11.01 4.84
C ALA A 35 -13.90 10.45 6.03
N GLY A 36 -13.30 11.31 6.87
CA GLY A 36 -12.59 10.94 8.10
C GLY A 36 -11.10 10.66 7.91
N HIS A 37 -10.50 11.24 6.87
CA HIS A 37 -9.07 11.14 6.61
C HIS A 37 -8.32 12.37 7.13
N GLU A 38 -7.06 12.18 7.53
CA GLU A 38 -6.14 13.28 7.80
C GLU A 38 -5.47 13.65 6.49
N VAL A 39 -5.54 14.92 6.08
CA VAL A 39 -5.06 15.36 4.76
C VAL A 39 -3.93 16.38 4.92
N SER A 40 -2.82 16.14 4.25
CA SER A 40 -1.70 17.07 4.13
C SER A 40 -1.54 17.48 2.67
N GLU A 41 -1.52 18.79 2.42
CA GLU A 41 -1.29 19.36 1.10
C GLU A 41 0.18 19.76 0.92
N ALA A 42 0.72 19.54 -0.27
CA ALA A 42 2.04 20.02 -0.67
C ALA A 42 1.99 20.57 -2.10
N GLY A 43 2.67 21.70 -2.32
CA GLY A 43 2.63 22.44 -3.59
C GLY A 43 3.62 21.94 -4.64
N SER A 44 4.58 21.11 -4.23
CA SER A 44 5.57 20.50 -5.12
C SER A 44 6.08 19.17 -4.56
N ALA A 45 6.79 18.43 -5.40
CA ALA A 45 7.45 17.18 -5.00
C ALA A 45 8.61 17.39 -4.01
N GLU A 46 9.12 18.61 -3.91
CA GLU A 46 10.29 18.99 -3.09
C GLU A 46 9.85 19.71 -1.81
N ASP A 47 8.55 19.94 -1.65
CA ASP A 47 7.99 20.59 -0.48
C ASP A 47 8.36 19.80 0.79
N PRO A 48 8.96 20.42 1.82
CA PRO A 48 9.24 19.74 3.09
C PRO A 48 7.98 19.14 3.73
N ALA A 49 6.80 19.72 3.46
CA ALA A 49 5.53 19.10 3.84
C ALA A 49 5.33 17.73 3.18
N ALA A 50 5.85 17.50 1.97
CA ALA A 50 5.79 16.22 1.29
C ALA A 50 6.60 15.12 2.02
N ALA A 51 7.71 15.50 2.67
CA ALA A 51 8.60 14.59 3.40
C ALA A 51 8.22 14.34 4.87
N ALA A 52 7.39 15.20 5.47
CA ALA A 52 7.18 15.23 6.92
C ALA A 52 6.28 14.12 7.52
N ALA A 53 5.54 13.37 6.70
CA ALA A 53 4.62 12.34 7.18
C ALA A 53 4.64 11.11 6.26
N GLU A 54 4.66 9.91 6.84
CA GLU A 54 4.47 8.64 6.12
C GLU A 54 3.00 8.50 5.69
N PRO A 55 2.67 8.77 4.41
CA PRO A 55 1.28 8.74 3.99
C PRO A 55 0.82 7.29 3.79
N HIS A 56 -0.46 7.04 4.02
CA HIS A 56 -1.10 5.77 3.67
C HIS A 56 -1.45 5.73 2.18
N LEU A 57 -1.66 6.90 1.57
CA LEU A 57 -1.94 7.07 0.15
C LEU A 57 -1.51 8.46 -0.31
N VAL A 58 -1.04 8.55 -1.56
CA VAL A 58 -0.69 9.81 -2.21
C VAL A 58 -1.62 10.07 -3.39
N LEU A 59 -2.14 11.28 -3.47
CA LEU A 59 -2.83 11.85 -4.62
C LEU A 59 -1.88 12.84 -5.26
N THR A 60 -1.54 12.68 -6.54
CA THR A 60 -0.62 13.61 -7.23
C THR A 60 -1.21 14.13 -8.51
N ASP A 61 -1.05 15.42 -8.79
CA ASP A 61 -1.25 15.92 -10.15
C ASP A 61 -0.13 15.41 -11.08
N LEU A 62 -0.47 15.14 -12.34
CA LEU A 62 0.53 14.81 -13.37
C LEU A 62 1.44 16.01 -13.67
N ARG A 63 0.93 17.24 -13.57
CA ARG A 63 1.71 18.46 -13.79
C ARG A 63 1.94 19.14 -12.45
N LEU A 64 3.17 19.20 -11.96
CA LEU A 64 3.53 19.94 -10.76
C LEU A 64 4.51 21.09 -11.11
N PRO A 65 4.49 22.22 -10.38
CA PRO A 65 5.55 23.22 -10.46
C PRO A 65 6.89 22.58 -10.16
N GLY A 66 7.81 22.65 -11.12
CA GLY A 66 9.17 22.13 -10.98
C GLY A 66 9.31 20.60 -11.05
N ALA A 67 8.22 19.83 -11.24
CA ALA A 67 8.31 18.36 -11.34
C ALA A 67 7.21 17.74 -12.22
N ASP A 68 7.50 16.57 -12.79
CA ASP A 68 6.51 15.70 -13.43
C ASP A 68 5.91 14.77 -12.36
N GLY A 69 4.58 14.67 -12.31
CA GLY A 69 3.87 13.75 -11.40
C GLY A 69 4.24 12.29 -11.63
N LEU A 70 4.65 11.89 -12.84
CA LEU A 70 5.20 10.56 -13.09
C LEU A 70 6.58 10.37 -12.44
N ALA A 71 7.43 11.39 -12.45
CA ALA A 71 8.71 11.32 -11.75
C ALA A 71 8.51 11.19 -10.22
N VAL A 72 7.49 11.85 -9.68
CA VAL A 72 7.09 11.68 -8.27
C VAL A 72 6.62 10.25 -8.01
N LEU A 73 5.73 9.72 -8.86
CA LEU A 73 5.26 8.35 -8.79
C LEU A 73 6.43 7.36 -8.77
N ALA A 74 7.35 7.47 -9.74
CA ALA A 74 8.52 6.60 -9.85
C ALA A 74 9.38 6.65 -8.57
N ARG A 75 9.64 7.85 -8.04
CA ARG A 75 10.41 8.04 -6.80
C ARG A 75 9.72 7.43 -5.58
N LEU A 76 8.41 7.64 -5.44
CA LEU A 76 7.61 7.08 -4.34
C LEU A 76 7.56 5.56 -4.43
N LYS A 77 7.44 4.98 -5.62
CA LYS A 77 7.41 3.53 -5.82
C LYS A 77 8.78 2.88 -5.63
N ALA A 78 9.86 3.58 -5.95
CA ALA A 78 11.21 3.11 -5.63
C ALA A 78 11.46 3.07 -4.11
N ALA A 79 11.01 4.09 -3.38
CA ALA A 79 11.18 4.18 -1.93
C ALA A 79 10.20 3.28 -1.15
N GLN A 80 8.94 3.25 -1.57
CA GLN A 80 7.86 2.50 -0.94
C GLN A 80 6.98 1.84 -2.01
N PRO A 81 7.36 0.65 -2.52
CA PRO A 81 6.65 -0.02 -3.62
C PRO A 81 5.16 -0.28 -3.36
N ARG A 82 4.78 -0.38 -2.08
CA ARG A 82 3.41 -0.69 -1.64
C ARG A 82 2.55 0.53 -1.34
N LEU A 83 3.13 1.73 -1.31
CA LEU A 83 2.37 2.96 -1.11
C LEU A 83 1.43 3.18 -2.30
N PRO A 84 0.10 3.16 -2.14
CA PRO A 84 -0.80 3.50 -3.24
C PRO A 84 -0.63 4.97 -3.63
N VAL A 85 -0.49 5.21 -4.94
CA VAL A 85 -0.36 6.54 -5.53
C VAL A 85 -1.41 6.65 -6.62
N ILE A 86 -2.33 7.60 -6.48
CA ILE A 86 -3.36 7.92 -7.48
C ILE A 86 -2.90 9.17 -8.23
N VAL A 87 -2.85 9.09 -9.55
CA VAL A 87 -2.49 10.22 -10.41
C VAL A 87 -3.77 10.91 -10.86
N MET A 88 -3.80 12.24 -10.79
CA MET A 88 -4.93 13.07 -11.23
C MET A 88 -4.44 14.07 -12.28
N THR A 89 -5.20 14.37 -13.34
CA THR A 89 -4.76 15.41 -14.29
C THR A 89 -5.89 15.98 -15.13
N ALA A 90 -5.77 17.24 -15.55
CA ALA A 90 -6.64 17.86 -16.56
C ALA A 90 -6.16 17.63 -18.00
N TYR A 91 -4.94 17.11 -18.19
CA TYR A 91 -4.29 16.95 -19.50
C TYR A 91 -3.86 15.50 -19.73
N GLY A 92 -4.75 14.56 -19.43
CA GLY A 92 -4.48 13.13 -19.58
C GLY A 92 -4.67 12.69 -21.02
N THR A 93 -3.66 12.05 -21.59
CA THR A 93 -3.84 11.18 -22.76
C THR A 93 -3.95 9.73 -22.31
N ILE A 94 -4.44 8.85 -23.18
CA ILE A 94 -4.49 7.41 -22.91
C ILE A 94 -3.06 6.90 -22.64
N GLU A 95 -2.07 7.41 -23.37
CA GLU A 95 -0.66 7.05 -23.21
C GLU A 95 -0.15 7.43 -21.82
N ALA A 96 -0.46 8.64 -21.33
CA ALA A 96 -0.05 9.07 -19.99
C ALA A 96 -0.70 8.21 -18.88
N ALA A 97 -1.97 7.83 -19.04
CA ALA A 97 -2.65 6.94 -18.11
C ALA A 97 -2.00 5.54 -18.11
N VAL A 98 -1.74 4.98 -19.30
CA VAL A 98 -1.05 3.69 -19.44
C VAL A 98 0.35 3.74 -18.81
N GLU A 99 1.08 4.82 -19.01
CA GLU A 99 2.42 4.98 -18.44
C GLU A 99 2.38 5.09 -16.90
N ALA A 100 1.43 5.85 -16.34
CA ALA A 100 1.22 5.89 -14.89
C ALA A 100 0.95 4.49 -14.32
N MET A 101 0.09 3.70 -14.97
CA MET A 101 -0.22 2.33 -14.54
C MET A 101 1.00 1.40 -14.63
N LYS A 102 1.81 1.52 -15.71
CA LYS A 102 3.07 0.76 -15.85
C LYS A 102 4.08 1.10 -14.76
N GLN A 103 4.13 2.36 -14.33
CA GLN A 103 4.99 2.81 -13.23
C GLN A 103 4.41 2.46 -11.84
N GLY A 104 3.27 1.77 -11.80
CA GLY A 104 2.69 1.23 -10.57
C GLY A 104 1.71 2.16 -9.86
N ALA A 105 1.16 3.18 -10.54
CA ALA A 105 0.02 3.92 -10.02
C ALA A 105 -1.10 2.95 -9.60
N ALA A 106 -1.75 3.27 -8.49
CA ALA A 106 -2.91 2.52 -8.02
C ALA A 106 -4.13 2.80 -8.89
N ASP A 107 -4.30 4.05 -9.33
CA ASP A 107 -5.34 4.48 -10.25
C ASP A 107 -4.96 5.81 -10.94
N PHE A 108 -5.72 6.19 -11.96
CA PHE A 108 -5.58 7.41 -12.74
C PHE A 108 -6.93 8.11 -12.93
N LEU A 109 -7.04 9.36 -12.48
CA LEU A 109 -8.26 10.17 -12.55
C LEU A 109 -8.09 11.34 -13.52
N LEU A 110 -8.90 11.35 -14.57
CA LEU A 110 -8.99 12.47 -15.50
C LEU A 110 -9.92 13.55 -14.93
N LYS A 111 -9.44 14.78 -14.80
CA LYS A 111 -10.23 15.95 -14.43
C LYS A 111 -11.02 16.44 -15.66
N PRO A 112 -12.31 16.81 -15.50
CA PRO A 112 -13.08 16.83 -14.26
C PRO A 112 -13.57 15.43 -13.84
N PHE A 113 -13.56 15.16 -12.54
CA PHE A 113 -14.12 13.96 -11.92
C PHE A 113 -15.07 14.37 -10.78
N SER A 114 -16.02 13.51 -10.41
CA SER A 114 -16.86 13.76 -9.23
C SER A 114 -16.12 13.43 -7.93
N LEU A 115 -16.50 14.11 -6.85
CA LEU A 115 -15.99 13.82 -5.50
C LEU A 115 -16.34 12.39 -5.06
N ASP A 116 -17.54 11.90 -5.40
CA ASP A 116 -17.93 10.51 -5.15
C ASP A 116 -16.97 9.51 -5.83
N HIS A 117 -16.56 9.80 -7.07
CA HIS A 117 -15.62 8.95 -7.80
C HIS A 117 -14.25 8.96 -7.11
N LEU A 118 -13.74 10.13 -6.73
CA LEU A 118 -12.50 10.24 -5.95
C LEU A 118 -12.58 9.44 -4.65
N SER A 119 -13.65 9.62 -3.88
CA SER A 119 -13.87 8.92 -2.60
C SER A 119 -13.91 7.40 -2.80
N ALA A 120 -14.57 6.91 -3.85
CA ALA A 120 -14.59 5.48 -4.18
C ALA A 120 -13.19 4.93 -4.52
N VAL A 121 -12.42 5.66 -5.35
CA VAL A 121 -11.06 5.25 -5.73
C VAL A 121 -10.12 5.25 -4.51
N VAL A 122 -10.17 6.28 -3.68
CA VAL A 122 -9.37 6.38 -2.45
C VAL A 122 -9.73 5.26 -1.48
N ALA A 123 -11.02 5.03 -1.23
CA ALA A 123 -11.48 3.95 -0.36
C ALA A 123 -10.98 2.59 -0.87
N LYS A 124 -11.07 2.34 -2.18
CA LYS A 124 -10.61 1.08 -2.76
C LYS A 124 -9.11 0.88 -2.62
N ALA A 125 -8.32 1.93 -2.88
CA ALA A 125 -6.87 1.87 -2.76
C ALA A 125 -6.42 1.60 -1.31
N LEU A 126 -7.07 2.23 -0.32
CA LEU A 126 -6.81 2.00 1.10
C LEU A 126 -7.24 0.61 1.55
N GLU A 127 -8.39 0.10 1.08
CA GLU A 127 -8.85 -1.27 1.36
C GLU A 127 -7.82 -2.30 0.87
N VAL A 128 -7.35 -2.16 -0.37
CA VAL A 128 -6.32 -3.05 -0.94
C VAL A 128 -5.02 -3.00 -0.14
N GLN A 129 -4.61 -1.82 0.32
CA GLN A 129 -3.44 -1.67 1.18
C GLN A 129 -3.64 -2.39 2.53
N ALA A 130 -4.80 -2.21 3.17
CA ALA A 130 -5.14 -2.83 4.44
C ALA A 130 -5.13 -4.37 4.33
N LEU A 131 -5.77 -4.92 3.29
CA LEU A 131 -5.81 -6.36 3.03
C LEU A 131 -4.41 -6.94 2.81
N ARG A 132 -3.53 -6.21 2.09
CA ARG A 132 -2.13 -6.63 1.90
C ARG A 132 -1.36 -6.65 3.22
N ALA A 133 -1.52 -5.62 4.04
CA ALA A 133 -0.88 -5.55 5.35
C ALA A 133 -1.35 -6.66 6.29
N GLU A 134 -2.65 -6.98 6.29
CA GLU A 134 -3.23 -8.08 7.04
C GLU A 134 -2.69 -9.43 6.56
N ASN A 135 -2.69 -9.66 5.23
CA ASN A 135 -2.16 -10.89 4.65
C ASN A 135 -0.69 -11.14 5.05
N GLU A 136 0.11 -10.07 5.08
CA GLU A 136 1.50 -10.17 5.53
C GLU A 136 1.65 -10.42 7.02
N SER A 137 0.79 -9.82 7.84
CA SER A 137 0.78 -10.10 9.28
C SER A 137 0.44 -11.58 9.54
N LEU A 138 -0.61 -12.08 8.89
CA LEU A 138 -1.02 -13.49 8.99
C LEU A 138 0.08 -14.43 8.49
N ARG A 139 0.74 -14.11 7.36
CA ARG A 139 1.89 -14.88 6.86
C ARG A 139 3.06 -14.85 7.83
N ARG A 140 3.35 -13.71 8.45
CA ARG A 140 4.39 -13.59 9.49
C ARG A 140 4.05 -14.42 10.72
N GLU A 141 2.80 -14.42 11.16
CA GLU A 141 2.36 -15.24 12.30
C GLU A 141 2.44 -16.73 12.03
N LEU A 142 2.00 -17.18 10.85
CA LEU A 142 2.16 -18.58 10.42
C LEU A 142 3.65 -18.95 10.33
N GLY A 143 4.44 -18.14 9.63
CA GLY A 143 5.88 -18.35 9.53
C GLY A 143 6.57 -18.40 10.88
N ALA A 144 6.17 -17.55 11.83
CA ALA A 144 6.71 -17.54 13.18
C ALA A 144 6.29 -18.76 14.02
N ARG A 145 5.05 -19.25 13.86
CA ARG A 145 4.52 -20.46 14.53
C ARG A 145 5.19 -21.74 14.05
N TYR A 146 5.55 -21.81 12.77
CA TYR A 146 6.16 -22.98 12.14
C TYR A 146 7.70 -22.93 12.07
N ARG A 147 8.37 -22.06 12.84
CA ARG A 147 9.83 -22.13 12.96
C ARG A 147 10.22 -23.40 13.71
N PHE A 148 11.18 -24.17 13.17
CA PHE A 148 11.75 -25.36 13.82
C PHE A 148 12.17 -25.12 15.28
N ALA A 149 12.53 -23.88 15.62
CA ALA A 149 12.86 -23.44 16.97
C ALA A 149 11.74 -23.63 18.03
N SER A 150 10.48 -23.85 17.63
CA SER A 150 9.37 -24.16 18.56
C SER A 150 9.19 -25.65 18.83
N LEU A 151 9.91 -26.54 18.12
CA LEU A 151 9.87 -27.99 18.35
C LEU A 151 10.79 -28.37 19.50
N ILE A 152 10.24 -29.02 20.53
CA ILE A 152 11.02 -29.54 21.66
C ILE A 152 11.66 -30.86 21.22
N GLY A 153 12.98 -30.86 21.03
CA GLY A 153 13.71 -32.07 20.66
C GLY A 153 15.21 -31.84 20.54
N HIS A 154 15.97 -32.09 21.60
CA HIS A 154 17.43 -31.87 21.65
C HIS A 154 18.26 -33.14 21.41
N GLY A 155 17.61 -34.30 21.24
CA GLY A 155 18.27 -35.59 21.04
C GLY A 155 18.94 -35.71 19.67
N GLU A 156 19.86 -36.66 19.53
CA GLU A 156 20.60 -36.92 18.29
C GLU A 156 19.67 -37.33 17.12
N ALA A 157 18.69 -38.19 17.38
CA ALA A 157 17.67 -38.58 16.39
C ALA A 157 16.84 -37.38 15.90
N MET A 158 16.51 -36.42 16.78
CA MET A 158 15.78 -35.20 16.39
C MET A 158 16.64 -34.26 15.53
N ARG A 159 17.97 -34.20 15.78
CA ARG A 159 18.88 -33.42 14.94
C ARG A 159 18.93 -33.96 13.51
N GLU A 160 18.93 -35.27 13.32
CA GLU A 160 18.86 -35.88 11.98
C GLU A 160 17.53 -35.59 11.27
N ILE A 161 16.41 -35.61 12.01
CA ILE A 161 15.11 -35.23 11.49
C ILE A 161 15.12 -33.77 11.03
N PHE A 162 15.62 -32.83 11.85
CA PHE A 162 15.72 -31.42 11.47
C PHE A 162 16.60 -31.19 10.24
N ALA A 163 17.78 -31.83 10.17
CA ALA A 163 18.67 -31.75 9.02
C ALA A 163 18.00 -32.30 7.74
N THR A 164 17.19 -33.34 7.88
CA THR A 164 16.40 -33.86 6.76
C THR A 164 15.34 -32.85 6.34
N MET A 165 14.55 -32.33 7.28
CA MET A 165 13.51 -31.33 7.02
C MET A 165 14.07 -30.10 6.30
N GLU A 166 15.18 -29.53 6.74
CA GLU A 166 15.83 -28.37 6.09
C GLU A 166 16.18 -28.64 4.62
N ARG A 167 16.60 -29.88 4.32
CA ARG A 167 17.01 -30.28 2.97
C ARG A 167 15.82 -30.56 2.05
N VAL A 168 14.70 -31.10 2.56
CA VAL A 168 13.50 -31.39 1.75
C VAL A 168 12.51 -30.22 1.67
N ALA A 169 12.46 -29.34 2.67
CA ALA A 169 11.53 -28.22 2.75
C ALA A 169 11.48 -27.30 1.51
N PRO A 170 12.58 -26.96 0.82
CA PRO A 170 12.53 -26.13 -0.39
C PRO A 170 12.11 -26.91 -1.65
N THR A 171 11.84 -28.21 -1.55
CA THR A 171 11.56 -29.09 -2.71
C THR A 171 10.07 -29.43 -2.83
N ARG A 172 9.67 -29.98 -3.98
CA ARG A 172 8.32 -30.55 -4.21
C ARG A 172 8.24 -32.05 -3.95
N ALA A 173 9.24 -32.64 -3.30
CA ALA A 173 9.27 -34.08 -3.05
C ALA A 173 8.16 -34.49 -2.07
N THR A 174 7.52 -35.63 -2.32
CA THR A 174 6.60 -36.24 -1.35
C THR A 174 7.40 -36.85 -0.20
N VAL A 175 6.99 -36.58 1.04
CA VAL A 175 7.64 -37.09 2.26
C VAL A 175 6.71 -38.07 2.98
N LEU A 176 7.23 -39.23 3.36
CA LEU A 176 6.56 -40.19 4.22
C LEU A 176 6.98 -39.97 5.68
N LEU A 177 6.02 -39.68 6.55
CA LEU A 177 6.24 -39.61 7.99
C LEU A 177 5.88 -40.97 8.61
N ALA A 178 6.85 -41.61 9.25
CA ALA A 178 6.68 -42.87 9.94
C ALA A 178 7.07 -42.71 11.42
N GLY A 179 6.32 -43.36 12.30
CA GLY A 179 6.53 -43.32 13.74
C GLY A 179 5.51 -44.18 14.46
N GLU A 180 5.81 -44.52 15.70
CA GLU A 180 4.83 -45.11 16.60
C GLU A 180 3.72 -44.09 16.91
N ARG A 181 2.61 -44.53 17.50
CA ARG A 181 1.55 -43.59 17.88
C ARG A 181 2.04 -42.71 19.04
N GLY A 182 2.32 -41.44 18.75
CA GLY A 182 2.69 -40.43 19.74
C GLY A 182 3.51 -39.32 19.12
#